data_AF-A0A2V7ZIT7-F1
#
_entry.id   AF-A0A2V7ZIT7-F1
#
_cell.length_a   1.000
_cell.length_b   1.000
_cell.length_c   1.000
_cell.angle_alpha   90.00
_cell.angle_beta   90.00
_cell.angle_gamma   90.00
#
_symmetry.space_group_name_H-M   'P 1'
#
loop_
_entity.id
_entity.type
_entity.pdbx_description
1 polymer ?
#
loop_
_entity_poly.entity_id
_entity_poly.type
_entity_poly.pdbx_seq_one_letter_code
_entity_poly.pdbx_strand_id
1 'polypeptide(L)'
;MRPLLAAASIAIAIVLTPLDARAQVDLTGSWGPRYHEDFLERIPGPDLVDYLGLPINEAARQWALSWDPSRLTLFEHQCQVHVAPYIYRGPLQLRIWEERDPKTEA
;
A
#
# COMPACT_ATOMS: atom_id res chain seq x y z
N MET A 1 -52.17 -14.63 4.68
CA MET A 1 -51.43 -15.13 3.49
C MET A 1 -50.97 -14.00 2.57
N ARG A 2 -51.84 -13.09 2.11
CA ARG A 2 -51.48 -11.95 1.22
C ARG A 2 -50.36 -11.01 1.73
N PRO A 3 -50.28 -10.63 3.02
CA PRO A 3 -49.20 -9.73 3.49
C PRO A 3 -47.83 -10.44 3.61
N LEU A 4 -47.83 -11.75 3.88
CA LEU A 4 -46.61 -12.57 3.91
C LEU A 4 -46.01 -12.76 2.51
N LEU A 5 -46.87 -12.94 1.50
CA LEU A 5 -46.46 -12.97 0.09
C LEU A 5 -45.86 -11.64 -0.35
N ALA A 6 -46.47 -10.51 0.01
CA ALA A 6 -45.95 -9.18 -0.32
C ALA A 6 -44.59 -8.90 0.36
N ALA A 7 -44.45 -9.27 1.64
CA ALA A 7 -43.18 -9.14 2.37
C ALA A 7 -42.06 -10.00 1.76
N ALA A 8 -42.39 -11.24 1.35
CA ALA A 8 -41.46 -12.12 0.66
C ALA A 8 -41.04 -11.54 -0.71
N SER A 9 -41.97 -11.00 -1.49
CA SER A 9 -41.66 -10.36 -2.78
C SER A 9 -40.77 -9.14 -2.64
N ILE A 10 -40.97 -8.32 -1.61
CA ILE A 10 -40.12 -7.15 -1.32
C ILE A 10 -38.72 -7.60 -0.88
N ALA A 11 -38.62 -8.58 0.01
CA ALA A 11 -37.33 -9.12 0.43
C ALA A 11 -36.54 -9.73 -0.75
N ILE A 12 -37.23 -10.45 -1.64
CA ILE A 12 -36.64 -11.01 -2.86
C ILE A 12 -36.17 -9.89 -3.79
N ALA A 13 -36.95 -8.83 -3.97
CA ALA A 13 -36.55 -7.68 -4.79
C ALA A 13 -35.30 -6.98 -4.24
N ILE A 14 -35.17 -6.83 -2.92
CA ILE A 14 -33.99 -6.22 -2.26
C ILE A 14 -32.75 -7.11 -2.41
N VAL A 15 -32.89 -8.43 -2.34
CA VAL A 15 -31.76 -9.36 -2.54
C VAL A 15 -31.30 -9.39 -4.01
N LEU A 16 -32.24 -9.19 -4.93
CA LEU A 16 -31.98 -9.22 -6.37
C LEU A 16 -31.59 -7.86 -6.97
N THR A 17 -31.63 -6.75 -6.21
CA THR A 17 -31.11 -5.47 -6.71
C THR A 17 -29.59 -5.57 -6.87
N PRO A 18 -29.04 -5.50 -8.10
CA PRO A 18 -27.61 -5.46 -8.28
C PRO A 18 -27.08 -4.18 -7.63
N LEU A 19 -26.20 -4.34 -6.64
CA LEU A 19 -25.43 -3.23 -6.11
C LEU A 19 -24.37 -2.89 -7.17
N ASP A 20 -24.38 -1.65 -7.67
CA ASP A 20 -23.29 -1.12 -8.49
C ASP A 20 -21.97 -1.33 -7.72
N ALA A 21 -21.11 -2.21 -8.21
CA ALA A 21 -19.76 -2.38 -7.69
C ALA A 21 -18.91 -1.14 -8.06
N ARG A 22 -19.05 -0.05 -7.31
CA ARG A 22 -18.32 1.22 -7.55
C ARG A 22 -16.88 1.17 -7.03
N ALA A 23 -16.12 0.18 -7.47
CA ALA A 23 -14.75 -0.04 -7.02
C ALA A 23 -13.76 -0.46 -8.12
N GLN A 24 -14.16 -0.57 -9.40
CA GLN A 24 -13.19 -0.81 -10.46
C GLN A 24 -12.49 0.50 -10.86
N VAL A 25 -11.47 0.88 -10.08
CA VAL A 25 -10.51 1.90 -10.52
C VAL A 25 -9.58 1.22 -11.50
N ASP A 26 -9.55 1.69 -12.75
CA ASP A 26 -8.52 1.28 -13.70
C ASP A 26 -7.18 1.89 -13.27
N LEU A 27 -6.25 1.02 -12.89
CA LEU A 27 -4.91 1.40 -12.46
C LEU A 27 -3.90 1.32 -13.61
N THR A 28 -4.32 1.00 -14.83
CA THR A 28 -3.45 0.88 -16.00
C THR A 28 -2.67 2.17 -16.21
N GLY A 29 -1.35 2.03 -16.38
CA GLY A 29 -0.48 3.17 -16.64
C GLY A 29 0.94 3.00 -16.14
N SER A 30 1.71 4.08 -16.26
CA SER A 30 3.05 4.22 -15.69
C SER A 30 3.00 5.13 -14.48
N TRP A 31 3.36 4.59 -13.33
CA TRP A 31 3.31 5.23 -12.03
C TRP A 31 4.74 5.55 -11.60
N GLY A 32 5.03 6.85 -11.52
CA GLY A 32 6.29 7.35 -10.99
C GLY A 32 6.15 7.71 -9.51
N PRO A 33 7.23 7.55 -8.72
CA PRO A 33 7.22 7.96 -7.32
C PRO A 33 7.07 9.48 -7.20
N ARG A 34 6.35 9.91 -6.17
CA ARG A 34 6.18 11.32 -5.79
C ARG A 34 6.94 11.56 -4.48
N TYR A 35 7.62 12.70 -4.39
CA TYR A 35 8.49 13.05 -3.27
C TYR A 35 8.21 14.44 -2.71
N HIS A 36 6.97 14.92 -2.81
CA HIS A 36 6.65 16.30 -2.43
C HIS A 36 6.70 16.54 -0.92
N GLU A 37 6.50 15.49 -0.11
CA GLU A 37 6.40 15.58 1.35
C GLU A 37 7.57 14.91 2.07
N ASP A 38 8.26 13.97 1.41
CA ASP A 38 9.16 12.98 2.02
C ASP A 38 10.49 12.83 1.24
N PHE A 39 10.90 13.87 0.51
CA PHE A 39 12.09 13.83 -0.33
C PHE A 39 13.35 13.48 0.45
N LEU A 40 13.57 14.12 1.60
CA LEU A 40 14.78 13.95 2.40
C LEU A 40 14.84 12.52 2.96
N GLU A 41 13.73 12.01 3.46
CA GLU A 41 13.64 10.69 4.08
C GLU A 41 13.74 9.55 3.05
N ARG A 42 13.34 9.80 1.78
CA ARG A 42 13.28 8.75 0.75
C ARG A 42 14.41 8.74 -0.27
N ILE A 43 15.09 9.87 -0.49
CA ILE A 43 16.12 9.97 -1.53
C ILE A 43 17.54 9.94 -0.94
N PRO A 44 18.01 11.00 -0.25
CA PRO A 44 19.29 10.91 0.45
C PRO A 44 19.21 9.98 1.67
N GLY A 45 18.02 9.79 2.23
CA GLY A 45 17.80 9.11 3.51
C GLY A 45 17.78 10.11 4.67
N PRO A 46 17.11 9.77 5.79
CA PRO A 46 17.05 10.66 6.94
C PRO A 46 18.44 10.86 7.56
N ASP A 47 18.64 12.01 8.20
CA ASP A 47 19.84 12.27 8.97
C ASP A 47 19.97 11.28 10.13
N LEU A 48 21.22 10.94 10.47
CA LEU A 48 21.47 10.11 11.64
C LEU A 48 20.96 10.83 12.88
N VAL A 49 20.32 10.08 13.77
CA VAL A 49 19.80 10.59 15.05
C VAL A 49 18.65 11.60 14.86
N ASP A 50 17.99 11.61 13.70
CA ASP A 50 16.71 12.31 13.53
C ASP A 50 15.55 11.49 14.12
N TYR A 51 14.84 12.10 15.07
CA TYR A 51 13.69 11.52 15.76
C TYR A 51 12.44 12.37 15.62
N LEU A 52 12.40 13.31 14.67
CA LEU A 52 11.28 14.22 14.47
C LEU A 52 9.98 13.43 14.25
N GLY A 53 8.92 13.82 14.97
CA GLY A 53 7.60 13.19 14.86
C GLY A 53 7.45 11.84 15.58
N LEU A 54 8.53 11.25 16.10
CA LEU A 54 8.45 9.99 16.86
C LEU A 54 8.18 10.26 18.35
N PRO A 55 7.13 9.66 18.95
CA PRO A 55 6.85 9.80 20.37
C PRO A 55 7.75 8.86 21.19
N ILE A 56 9.04 9.18 21.30
CA ILE A 56 10.03 8.36 22.02
C ILE A 56 10.34 8.89 23.42
N ASN A 57 10.59 7.97 24.36
CA ASN A 57 11.14 8.27 25.67
C ASN A 57 12.67 8.08 25.69
N GLU A 58 13.30 8.32 26.85
CA GLU A 58 14.76 8.21 26.98
C GLU A 58 15.27 6.79 26.71
N ALA A 59 14.56 5.76 27.17
CA ALA A 59 14.95 4.37 26.93
C ALA A 59 14.94 4.03 25.44
N ALA A 60 13.93 4.49 24.69
CA ALA A 60 13.84 4.30 23.24
C ALA A 60 14.95 5.08 22.50
N ARG A 61 15.28 6.29 22.96
CA ARG A 61 16.41 7.06 22.43
C ARG A 61 17.74 6.33 22.63
N GLN A 62 17.99 5.80 23.83
CA GLN A 62 19.21 5.03 24.11
C GLN A 62 19.31 3.78 23.23
N TRP A 63 18.21 3.06 23.04
CA TRP A 63 18.16 1.93 22.11
C TRP A 63 18.51 2.35 20.68
N ALA A 64 17.94 3.44 20.18
CA ALA A 64 18.21 3.94 18.84
C ALA A 64 19.69 4.36 18.66
N LEU A 65 20.29 4.98 19.69
CA LEU A 65 21.71 5.36 19.69
C LEU A 65 22.66 4.17 19.75
N SER A 66 22.19 2.99 20.17
CA SER A 66 22.99 1.76 20.19
C SER A 66 23.13 1.08 18.82
N TRP A 67 22.36 1.52 17.83
CA TRP A 67 22.39 0.98 16.48
C TRP A 67 23.55 1.58 15.67
N ASP A 68 24.28 0.74 14.94
CA ASP A 68 25.41 1.15 14.09
C ASP A 68 24.97 1.30 12.61
N PRO A 69 25.10 2.50 12.01
CA PRO A 69 24.83 2.73 10.59
C PRO A 69 25.65 1.88 9.62
N SER A 70 26.84 1.45 10.03
CA SER A 70 27.70 0.61 9.19
C SER A 70 27.03 -0.72 8.82
N ARG A 71 26.03 -1.16 9.59
CA ARG A 71 25.26 -2.37 9.32
C ARG A 71 24.62 -2.37 7.92
N LEU A 72 24.32 -1.20 7.34
CA LEU A 72 23.78 -1.08 5.98
C LEU A 72 24.81 -1.32 4.88
N THR A 73 26.12 -1.34 5.20
CA THR A 73 27.19 -1.64 4.23
C THR A 73 27.47 -3.14 4.11
N LEU A 74 26.92 -3.95 5.02
CA LEU A 74 27.08 -5.41 4.98
C LEU A 74 26.40 -5.99 3.74
N PHE A 75 27.08 -6.93 3.08
CA PHE A 75 26.62 -7.49 1.81
C PHE A 75 25.31 -8.27 1.98
N GLU A 76 25.16 -8.98 3.08
CA GLU A 76 23.97 -9.75 3.44
C GLU A 76 22.73 -8.86 3.66
N HIS A 77 22.93 -7.57 3.89
CA HIS A 77 21.86 -6.63 4.22
C HIS A 77 21.37 -5.80 3.02
N GLN A 78 22.04 -5.86 1.87
CA GLN A 78 21.71 -5.03 0.70
C GLN A 78 20.26 -5.23 0.22
N CYS A 79 19.71 -6.44 0.39
CA CYS A 79 18.34 -6.77 -0.03
C CYS A 79 17.28 -6.55 1.04
N GLN A 80 17.63 -6.25 2.30
CA GLN A 80 16.67 -6.19 3.42
C GLN A 80 15.59 -5.12 3.25
N VAL A 81 15.93 -4.02 2.57
CA VAL A 81 14.99 -2.92 2.31
C VAL A 81 14.01 -3.24 1.17
N HIS A 82 14.30 -4.24 0.34
CA HIS A 82 13.58 -4.55 -0.91
C HIS A 82 12.43 -5.55 -0.70
N VAL A 83 11.59 -5.32 0.31
CA VAL A 83 10.39 -6.14 0.54
C VAL A 83 9.29 -5.85 -0.49
N ALA A 84 8.36 -6.76 -0.73
CA ALA A 84 7.30 -6.58 -1.73
C ALA A 84 6.51 -5.24 -1.59
N PRO A 85 6.15 -4.77 -0.38
CA PRO A 85 5.49 -3.47 -0.22
C PRO A 85 6.39 -2.28 -0.58
N TYR A 86 7.72 -2.43 -0.45
CA TYR A 86 8.68 -1.38 -0.80
C TYR A 86 8.64 -1.08 -2.30
N ILE A 87 8.34 -2.07 -3.15
CA ILE A 87 8.32 -1.87 -4.61
C ILE A 87 7.32 -0.80 -5.07
N TYR A 88 6.19 -0.67 -4.35
CA TYR A 88 5.14 0.31 -4.67
C TYR A 88 5.43 1.71 -4.13
N ARG A 89 6.35 1.83 -3.15
CA ARG A 89 6.80 3.10 -2.55
C ARG A 89 8.29 3.34 -2.75
N GLY A 90 8.93 2.57 -3.59
CA GLY A 90 10.37 2.63 -3.83
C GLY A 90 10.69 3.70 -4.87
N PRO A 91 11.97 3.84 -5.23
CA PRO A 91 12.39 4.74 -6.29
C PRO A 91 12.05 4.23 -7.71
N LEU A 92 11.46 3.05 -7.82
CA LEU A 92 11.18 2.37 -9.08
C LEU A 92 9.95 2.96 -9.77
N GLN A 93 9.91 2.85 -11.10
CA GLN A 93 8.71 3.10 -11.89
C GLN A 93 7.86 1.83 -11.93
N LEU A 94 6.58 1.94 -11.59
CA LEU A 94 5.64 0.84 -11.62
C LEU A 94 4.79 0.93 -12.89
N ARG A 95 4.78 -0.13 -13.69
CA ARG A 95 3.87 -0.24 -14.83
C ARG A 95 2.78 -1.25 -14.53
N ILE A 96 1.54 -0.82 -14.65
CA ILE A 96 0.35 -1.66 -14.47
C ILE A 96 -0.34 -1.77 -15.82
N TRP A 97 -0.71 -2.98 -16.20
CA TRP A 97 -1.50 -3.26 -17.39
C TRP A 97 -2.49 -4.39 -17.09
N GLU A 98 -3.56 -4.42 -17.88
CA GLU A 98 -4.56 -5.47 -17.80
C GLU A 98 -4.11 -6.72 -18.56
N GLU A 99 -4.32 -7.88 -17.96
CA GLU A 99 -4.21 -9.17 -18.62
C GLU A 99 -5.59 -9.83 -18.58
N ARG A 100 -6.20 -10.01 -19.77
CA ARG A 100 -7.53 -10.61 -19.93
C ARG A 100 -7.42 -12.05 -20.39
N ASP A 101 -8.28 -12.93 -19.88
CA ASP A 101 -8.35 -14.30 -20.38
C ASP A 101 -9.05 -14.32 -21.74
N PRO A 102 -8.36 -14.71 -22.83
CA PRO A 102 -8.94 -14.72 -24.17
C PRO A 102 -10.13 -15.68 -24.33
N LYS A 103 -10.33 -16.64 -23.42
CA LYS A 103 -11.44 -17.60 -23.48
C LYS A 103 -12.72 -17.09 -22.86
N THR A 104 -12.64 -16.15 -21.91
CA THR A 104 -13.79 -15.69 -21.12
C THR A 104 -14.11 -14.22 -21.29
N GLU A 105 -13.18 -13.41 -21.83
CA GLU A 105 -13.27 -11.94 -21.81
C GLU A 105 -13.01 -11.29 -23.19
N ALA A 106 -13.31 -12.01 -24.28
CA ALA A 106 -13.23 -11.52 -25.66
C ALA A 106 -14.32 -10.49 -26.01
#